data_AF-A0A2R5L440-F1
#
_entry.id   AF-A0A2R5L440-F1
#
_cell.length_a   1.000
_cell.length_b   1.000
_cell.length_c   1.000
_cell.angle_alpha   90.00
_cell.angle_beta   90.00
_cell.angle_gamma   90.00
#
_symmetry.space_group_name_H-M   'P 1'
#
loop_
_entity.id
_entity.type
_entity.pdbx_description
1 polymer ?
#
loop_
_entity_poly.entity_id
_entity_poly.type
_entity_poly.pdbx_seq_one_letter_code
_entity_poly.pdbx_strand_id
1 'polypeptide(L)'
;MKEMHELLRREEEDLCGHRGLLPDTDQQTFQMTLPSAVFEQYRRLRKPLTTYSQGPDRMQIAEGHLSRADIETVVNTYAVITKFLSAFIDHSVKELDYTVKDRALVEKLLDIELHDGYDRAAFYNDSGYSFGAVIYHGLELTLLLFDLLLFCVIDLACHDFVLAAALTLCIDKVIQGFRQVLGRRNLVKKALVDERFLW
;
A
#
# COMPACT_ATOMS: atom_id res chain seq x y z
N MET A 1 21.93 23.67 -3.18
CA MET A 1 23.03 22.78 -3.60
C MET A 1 24.05 22.56 -2.50
N LYS A 2 24.65 23.59 -1.90
CA LYS A 2 25.60 23.43 -0.77
C LYS A 2 24.94 22.80 0.48
N GLU A 3 23.81 23.33 0.89
CA GLU A 3 23.03 22.81 2.04
C GLU A 3 22.61 21.35 1.85
N MET A 4 22.13 20.99 0.64
CA MET A 4 21.79 19.60 0.30
C MET A 4 23.02 18.67 0.39
N HIS A 5 24.19 19.14 -0.03
CA HIS A 5 25.43 18.35 0.08
C HIS A 5 25.86 18.18 1.54
N GLU A 6 25.72 19.21 2.37
CA GLU A 6 25.98 19.13 3.81
C GLU A 6 25.02 18.16 4.53
N LEU A 7 23.73 18.16 4.16
CA LEU A 7 22.75 17.22 4.71
C LEU A 7 23.04 15.77 4.29
N LEU A 8 23.39 15.53 3.03
CA LEU A 8 23.78 14.19 2.55
C LEU A 8 25.05 13.69 3.25
N ARG A 9 26.02 14.58 3.49
CA ARG A 9 27.24 14.24 4.22
C ARG A 9 26.96 13.94 5.69
N ARG A 10 26.04 14.66 6.33
CA ARG A 10 25.57 14.34 7.69
C ARG A 10 24.87 12.99 7.73
N GLU A 11 24.11 12.65 6.70
CA GLU A 11 23.46 11.34 6.59
C GLU A 11 24.49 10.20 6.39
N GLU A 12 25.55 10.43 5.61
CA GLU A 12 26.68 9.50 5.47
C GLU A 12 27.45 9.32 6.78
N GLU A 13 27.64 10.39 7.55
CA GLU A 13 28.32 10.40 8.85
C GLU A 13 27.41 9.94 10.02
N ASP A 14 26.17 9.49 9.74
CA ASP A 14 25.15 9.07 10.72
C ASP A 14 24.83 10.15 11.78
N LEU A 15 24.97 11.42 11.40
CA LEU A 15 24.68 12.61 12.21
C LEU A 15 23.23 13.10 12.03
N CYS A 16 22.35 12.22 11.53
CA CYS A 16 20.95 12.48 11.30
C CYS A 16 20.10 11.69 12.30
N GLY A 17 18.96 12.24 12.73
CA GLY A 17 18.04 11.48 13.57
C GLY A 17 17.56 10.21 12.84
N HIS A 18 17.53 9.08 13.55
CA HIS A 18 16.99 7.84 13.01
C HIS A 18 15.56 8.08 12.51
N ARG A 19 15.30 7.60 11.29
CA ARG A 19 13.97 7.70 10.68
C ARG A 19 13.16 6.53 11.23
N GLY A 20 12.17 6.78 12.08
CA GLY A 20 11.39 5.72 12.71
C GLY A 20 10.43 6.26 13.77
N LEU A 21 9.46 5.43 14.19
CA LEU A 21 8.52 5.77 15.27
C LEU A 21 9.11 5.50 16.66
N LEU A 22 10.16 4.67 16.73
CA LEU A 22 10.86 4.31 17.96
C LEU A 22 12.22 5.02 18.00
N PRO A 23 12.59 5.62 19.14
CA PRO A 23 13.92 6.22 19.30
C PRO A 23 15.00 5.14 19.23
N ASP A 24 16.17 5.49 18.68
CA ASP A 24 17.36 4.63 18.61
C ASP A 24 17.15 3.29 17.87
N THR A 25 16.22 3.25 16.91
CA THR A 25 16.00 2.09 16.04
C THR A 25 16.02 2.49 14.57
N ASP A 26 16.52 1.60 13.71
CA ASP A 26 16.48 1.77 12.25
C ASP A 26 15.16 1.26 11.63
N GLN A 27 14.20 0.88 12.47
CA GLN A 27 12.94 0.29 12.06
C GLN A 27 12.02 1.35 11.45
N GLN A 28 11.83 1.27 10.13
CA GLN A 28 11.03 2.23 9.35
C GLN A 28 9.69 1.69 8.85
N THR A 29 9.52 0.37 8.85
CA THR A 29 8.34 -0.29 8.29
C THR A 29 7.46 -0.84 9.41
N PHE A 30 6.16 -0.55 9.31
CA PHE A 30 5.19 -0.94 10.32
C PHE A 30 3.91 -1.43 9.64
N GLN A 31 3.32 -2.47 10.21
CA GLN A 31 1.95 -2.86 9.91
C GLN A 31 1.03 -2.21 10.93
N MET A 32 -0.03 -1.54 10.48
CA MET A 32 -0.91 -0.79 11.37
C MET A 32 -2.32 -1.36 11.44
N THR A 33 -2.84 -1.41 12.66
CA THR A 33 -4.27 -1.62 12.94
C THR A 33 -4.82 -0.29 13.45
N LEU A 34 -5.75 0.30 12.71
CA LEU A 34 -6.32 1.61 13.02
C LEU A 34 -7.76 1.48 13.56
N PRO A 35 -8.14 2.25 14.59
CA PRO A 35 -9.52 2.37 15.03
C PRO A 35 -10.42 2.90 13.91
N SER A 36 -11.69 2.53 13.97
CA SER A 36 -12.70 3.01 13.01
C SER A 36 -12.82 4.54 13.00
N ALA A 37 -12.61 5.20 14.14
CA ALA A 37 -12.63 6.65 14.28
C ALA A 37 -11.59 7.34 13.37
N VAL A 38 -10.34 6.84 13.33
CA VAL A 38 -9.29 7.36 12.44
C VAL A 38 -9.71 7.23 10.98
N PHE A 39 -10.22 6.04 10.62
CA PHE A 39 -10.66 5.76 9.26
C PHE A 39 -11.85 6.64 8.84
N GLU A 40 -12.81 6.88 9.73
CA GLU A 40 -13.95 7.76 9.48
C GLU A 40 -13.51 9.21 9.28
N GLN A 41 -12.62 9.73 10.11
CA GLN A 41 -12.08 11.08 9.96
C GLN A 41 -11.33 11.22 8.65
N TYR A 42 -10.43 10.29 8.33
CA TYR A 42 -9.74 10.25 7.05
C TYR A 42 -10.72 10.23 5.87
N ARG A 43 -11.75 9.39 5.94
CA ARG A 43 -12.79 9.31 4.90
C ARG A 43 -13.54 10.63 4.75
N ARG A 44 -13.86 11.32 5.84
CA ARG A 44 -14.51 12.65 5.81
C ARG A 44 -13.61 13.68 5.13
N LEU A 45 -12.33 13.73 5.49
CA LEU A 45 -11.35 14.64 4.90
C LEU A 45 -11.12 14.36 3.40
N ARG A 46 -11.23 13.10 2.97
CA ARG A 46 -11.06 12.69 1.56
C ARG A 46 -12.31 12.89 0.69
N LYS A 47 -13.49 13.14 1.25
CA LYS A 47 -14.73 13.31 0.46
C LYS A 47 -14.60 14.31 -0.70
N PRO A 48 -14.02 15.51 -0.53
CA PRO A 48 -13.86 16.48 -1.62
C PRO A 48 -13.10 15.90 -2.83
N LEU A 49 -12.05 15.10 -2.58
CA LEU A 49 -11.26 14.44 -3.63
C LEU A 49 -12.04 13.31 -4.33
N THR A 50 -12.94 12.65 -3.60
CA THR A 50 -13.72 11.53 -4.14
C THR A 50 -14.85 12.02 -5.03
N THR A 51 -15.51 13.12 -4.65
CA THR A 51 -16.51 13.81 -5.45
C THR A 51 -15.89 14.34 -6.76
N TYR A 52 -14.67 14.86 -6.69
CA TYR A 52 -13.89 15.23 -7.88
C TYR A 52 -13.60 14.03 -8.79
N SER A 53 -13.16 12.89 -8.22
CA SER A 53 -12.78 11.69 -8.99
C SER A 53 -13.96 10.96 -9.66
N GLN A 54 -15.19 11.14 -9.18
CA GLN A 54 -16.42 10.45 -9.64
C GLN A 54 -17.34 11.34 -10.50
N GLY A 55 -16.96 12.61 -10.74
CA GLY A 55 -17.76 13.53 -11.54
C GLY A 55 -17.82 13.13 -13.02
N PRO A 56 -18.96 13.33 -13.71
CA PRO A 56 -19.10 13.10 -15.16
C PRO A 56 -18.11 13.91 -16.02
N ASP A 57 -17.42 14.90 -15.44
CA ASP A 57 -16.44 15.75 -16.11
C ASP A 57 -15.18 15.04 -16.59
N ARG A 58 -14.92 13.77 -16.22
CA ARG A 58 -13.85 13.00 -16.89
C ARG A 58 -14.05 12.85 -18.40
N MET A 59 -15.28 12.97 -18.92
CA MET A 59 -15.51 12.97 -20.37
C MET A 59 -15.12 14.27 -21.08
N GLN A 60 -14.88 15.37 -20.34
CA GLN A 60 -14.40 16.64 -20.90
C GLN A 60 -12.92 16.95 -20.57
N ILE A 61 -12.32 16.23 -19.61
CA ILE A 61 -10.89 16.36 -19.20
C ILE A 61 -9.91 15.72 -20.22
N ALA A 62 -10.34 15.41 -21.44
CA ALA A 62 -9.41 15.21 -22.56
C ALA A 62 -8.73 16.53 -22.99
N GLU A 63 -9.32 17.68 -22.67
CA GLU A 63 -8.87 19.01 -23.09
C GLU A 63 -8.35 19.88 -21.92
N GLY A 64 -7.38 19.37 -21.15
CA GLY A 64 -6.30 20.17 -20.53
C GLY A 64 -6.61 21.33 -19.57
N HIS A 65 -7.86 21.65 -19.24
CA HIS A 65 -8.19 22.80 -18.39
C HIS A 65 -8.79 22.36 -17.05
N LEU A 66 -7.91 22.06 -16.09
CA LEU A 66 -8.27 22.11 -14.68
C LEU A 66 -8.56 23.57 -14.30
N SER A 67 -9.76 23.87 -13.79
CA SER A 67 -10.04 25.18 -13.23
C SER A 67 -9.08 25.46 -12.07
N ARG A 68 -8.57 26.68 -11.96
CA ARG A 68 -7.65 27.08 -10.89
C ARG A 68 -8.24 26.84 -9.50
N ALA A 69 -9.56 26.98 -9.37
CA ALA A 69 -10.30 26.70 -8.15
C ALA A 69 -10.30 25.20 -7.78
N ASP A 70 -10.34 24.31 -8.78
CA ASP A 70 -10.33 22.86 -8.54
C ASP A 70 -8.96 22.39 -8.08
N ILE A 71 -7.88 22.92 -8.68
CA ILE A 71 -6.50 22.64 -8.24
C ILE A 71 -6.30 23.09 -6.79
N GLU A 72 -6.76 24.28 -6.44
CA GLU A 72 -6.62 24.83 -5.09
C GLU A 72 -7.35 23.98 -4.05
N THR A 73 -8.57 23.50 -4.36
CA THR A 73 -9.31 22.60 -3.46
C THR A 73 -8.61 21.25 -3.27
N VAL A 74 -8.03 20.68 -4.34
CA VAL A 74 -7.27 19.43 -4.28
C VAL A 74 -6.02 19.60 -3.41
N VAL A 75 -5.22 20.63 -3.69
CA VAL A 75 -3.98 20.93 -2.94
C VAL A 75 -4.27 21.20 -1.46
N ASN A 76 -5.30 22.00 -1.17
CA ASN A 76 -5.69 22.29 0.21
C ASN A 76 -6.18 21.03 0.93
N THR A 77 -6.94 20.16 0.26
CA THR A 77 -7.39 18.89 0.86
C THR A 77 -6.21 17.98 1.18
N TYR A 78 -5.21 17.89 0.30
CA TYR A 78 -3.97 17.17 0.60
C TYR A 78 -3.24 17.76 1.81
N ALA A 79 -3.12 19.09 1.88
CA ALA A 79 -2.47 19.76 3.02
C ALA A 79 -3.18 19.45 4.35
N VAL A 80 -4.51 19.43 4.36
CA VAL A 80 -5.31 19.07 5.54
C VAL A 80 -5.12 17.61 5.93
N ILE A 81 -5.13 16.68 4.96
CA ILE A 81 -4.88 15.25 5.21
C ILE A 81 -3.47 15.03 5.76
N THR A 82 -2.45 15.65 5.16
CA THR A 82 -1.07 15.57 5.63
C THR A 82 -0.96 16.09 7.06
N LYS A 83 -1.54 17.25 7.36
CA LYS A 83 -1.53 17.81 8.72
C LYS A 83 -2.21 16.89 9.74
N PHE A 84 -3.33 16.25 9.36
CA PHE A 84 -4.01 15.28 10.19
C PHE A 84 -3.13 14.04 10.45
N LEU A 85 -2.52 13.46 9.41
CA LEU A 85 -1.66 12.29 9.54
C LEU A 85 -0.38 12.59 10.33
N SER A 86 0.23 13.76 10.14
CA SER A 86 1.36 14.23 10.95
C SER A 86 0.96 14.37 12.41
N ALA A 87 -0.17 15.02 12.71
CA ALA A 87 -0.67 15.16 14.08
C ALA A 87 -1.00 13.81 14.74
N PHE A 88 -1.44 12.82 13.95
CA PHE A 88 -1.67 11.45 14.41
C PHE A 88 -0.35 10.74 14.74
N ILE A 89 0.66 10.85 13.88
CA ILE A 89 2.00 10.26 14.11
C ILE A 89 2.71 10.93 15.31
N ASP A 90 2.53 12.24 15.50
CA ASP A 90 3.13 13.04 16.58
C ASP A 90 2.41 12.88 17.94
N HIS A 91 1.52 11.89 18.09
CA HIS A 91 0.72 11.67 19.31
C HIS A 91 -0.08 12.92 19.78
N SER A 92 -0.35 13.86 18.86
CA SER A 92 -0.98 15.15 19.20
C SER A 92 -2.49 15.04 19.43
N VAL A 93 -3.10 13.94 18.98
CA VAL A 93 -4.53 13.63 19.16
C VAL A 93 -4.67 12.48 20.16
N LYS A 94 -4.81 12.81 21.46
CA LYS A 94 -4.89 11.83 22.56
C LYS A 94 -6.02 10.80 22.41
N GLU A 95 -7.10 11.15 21.73
CA GLU A 95 -8.24 10.26 21.47
C GLU A 95 -7.93 9.20 20.40
N LEU A 96 -6.91 9.41 19.58
CA LEU A 96 -6.52 8.53 18.48
C LEU A 96 -5.09 8.02 18.69
N ASP A 97 -4.72 7.80 19.95
CA ASP A 97 -3.35 7.47 20.28
C ASP A 97 -2.95 6.07 19.76
N TYR A 98 -1.65 5.87 19.52
CA TYR A 98 -1.12 4.61 19.03
C TYR A 98 0.06 4.07 19.85
N THR A 99 0.16 2.75 19.90
CA THR A 99 1.27 2.04 20.54
C THR A 99 2.07 1.26 19.52
N VAL A 100 3.40 1.37 19.57
CA VAL A 100 4.30 0.52 18.79
C VAL A 100 4.60 -0.75 19.58
N LYS A 101 4.39 -1.93 18.99
CA LYS A 101 4.62 -3.23 19.63
C LYS A 101 5.08 -4.28 18.62
N ASP A 102 5.65 -5.37 19.11
CA ASP A 102 5.92 -6.54 18.29
C ASP A 102 4.71 -7.48 18.22
N ARG A 103 4.54 -8.17 17.08
CA ARG A 103 3.58 -9.28 16.97
C ARG A 103 4.03 -10.45 17.83
N ALA A 104 3.11 -11.01 18.61
CA ALA A 104 3.34 -12.25 19.33
C ALA A 104 3.57 -13.41 18.34
N LEU A 105 4.25 -14.47 18.76
CA LEU A 105 4.53 -15.63 17.89
C LEU A 105 3.24 -16.26 17.34
N VAL A 106 2.17 -16.28 18.14
CA VAL A 106 0.86 -16.80 17.71
C VAL A 106 0.21 -15.89 16.67
N GLU A 107 0.28 -14.56 16.85
CA GLU A 107 -0.18 -13.59 15.85
C GLU A 107 0.59 -13.73 14.53
N LYS A 108 1.91 -13.93 14.60
CA LYS A 108 2.76 -14.17 13.41
C LYS A 108 2.43 -15.49 12.71
N LEU A 109 2.19 -16.56 13.47
CA LEU A 109 1.94 -17.89 12.93
C LEU A 109 0.58 -17.99 12.24
N LEU A 110 -0.45 -17.38 12.82
CA LEU A 110 -1.82 -17.44 12.31
C LEU A 110 -2.17 -16.28 11.37
N ASP A 111 -1.26 -15.31 11.23
CA ASP A 111 -1.49 -14.03 10.54
C ASP A 111 -2.79 -13.34 11.00
N ILE A 112 -2.98 -13.30 12.32
CA ILE A 112 -4.12 -12.64 12.96
C ILE A 112 -3.64 -11.52 13.89
N GLU A 113 -4.45 -10.49 14.01
CA GLU A 113 -4.22 -9.38 14.93
C GLU A 113 -5.00 -9.66 16.22
N LEU A 114 -4.30 -10.04 17.30
CA LEU A 114 -4.88 -10.22 18.62
C LEU A 114 -4.82 -8.86 19.33
N HIS A 115 -5.82 -8.03 19.04
CA HIS A 115 -5.93 -6.70 19.63
C HIS A 115 -7.03 -6.66 20.70
N ASP A 116 -6.64 -6.28 21.92
CA ASP A 116 -7.50 -6.34 23.12
C ASP A 116 -8.19 -4.99 23.45
N GLY A 117 -7.98 -3.94 22.65
CA GLY A 117 -8.54 -2.60 22.94
C GLY A 117 -8.98 -1.84 21.68
N TYR A 118 -10.28 -1.86 21.37
CA TYR A 118 -10.86 -1.17 20.21
C TYR A 118 -10.60 0.34 20.09
N ASP A 119 -10.00 0.97 21.10
CA ASP A 119 -9.86 2.42 21.23
C ASP A 119 -8.48 2.97 20.80
N ARG A 120 -7.44 2.12 20.64
CA ARG A 120 -6.09 2.59 20.32
C ARG A 120 -5.55 1.94 19.06
N ALA A 121 -4.79 2.72 18.28
CA ALA A 121 -4.08 2.18 17.13
C ALA A 121 -2.87 1.35 17.58
N ALA A 122 -2.56 0.30 16.83
CA ALA A 122 -1.36 -0.50 17.04
C ALA A 122 -0.48 -0.45 15.80
N PHE A 123 0.80 -0.14 16.01
CA PHE A 123 1.85 -0.22 15.00
C PHE A 123 2.72 -1.42 15.34
N TYR A 124 2.66 -2.42 14.47
CA TYR A 124 3.46 -3.63 14.57
C TYR A 124 4.76 -3.45 13.81
N ASN A 125 5.90 -3.73 14.44
CA ASN A 125 7.18 -3.74 13.74
C ASN A 125 7.16 -4.78 12.61
N ASP A 126 7.41 -4.34 11.37
CA ASP A 126 7.51 -5.19 10.19
C ASP A 126 8.92 -5.16 9.65
N SER A 127 9.64 -6.27 9.65
CA SER A 127 11.01 -6.38 9.12
C SER A 127 11.11 -6.34 7.59
N GLY A 128 10.20 -5.63 6.92
CA GLY A 128 10.19 -5.40 5.47
C GLY A 128 9.51 -6.51 4.67
N TYR A 129 8.86 -7.48 5.33
CA TYR A 129 8.28 -8.64 4.66
C TYR A 129 6.92 -8.31 4.00
N SER A 130 6.15 -7.38 4.57
CA SER A 130 4.80 -7.10 4.06
C SER A 130 4.80 -6.49 2.66
N PHE A 131 5.77 -5.61 2.36
CA PHE A 131 5.93 -5.04 1.03
C PHE A 131 6.40 -6.09 0.01
N GLY A 132 7.33 -6.97 0.42
CA GLY A 132 7.82 -8.07 -0.42
C GLY A 132 6.70 -9.04 -0.80
N ALA A 133 5.82 -9.40 0.14
CA ALA A 133 4.69 -10.30 -0.11
C ALA A 133 3.74 -9.78 -1.21
N VAL A 134 3.48 -8.46 -1.27
CA VAL A 134 2.62 -7.85 -2.29
C VAL A 134 3.25 -7.91 -3.69
N ILE A 135 4.58 -7.88 -3.78
CA ILE A 135 5.34 -7.96 -5.03
C ILE A 135 5.62 -9.41 -5.43
N TYR A 136 5.20 -10.40 -4.62
CA TYR A 136 5.60 -11.80 -4.71
C TYR A 136 7.10 -12.03 -4.53
N HIS A 137 7.81 -11.09 -3.91
CA HIS A 137 9.21 -11.24 -3.64
C HIS A 137 9.42 -12.40 -2.65
N GLY A 138 10.17 -13.43 -3.09
CA GLY A 138 10.35 -14.68 -2.34
C GLY A 138 9.24 -15.73 -2.53
N LEU A 139 8.15 -15.42 -3.25
CA LEU A 139 7.07 -16.35 -3.56
C LEU A 139 7.23 -17.04 -4.93
N GLU A 140 8.32 -16.77 -5.65
CA GLU A 140 8.62 -17.31 -6.98
C GLU A 140 8.55 -18.85 -7.02
N LEU A 141 9.13 -19.52 -6.01
CA LEU A 141 9.09 -20.98 -5.90
C LEU A 141 7.66 -21.49 -5.66
N THR A 142 6.86 -20.76 -4.89
CA THR A 142 5.47 -21.15 -4.60
C THR A 142 4.60 -21.01 -5.84
N LEU A 143 4.81 -19.95 -6.64
CA LEU A 143 4.15 -19.77 -7.93
C LEU A 143 4.57 -20.86 -8.92
N LEU A 144 5.85 -21.19 -9.00
CA LEU A 144 6.35 -22.30 -9.83
C LEU A 144 5.72 -23.64 -9.42
N LEU A 145 5.60 -23.90 -8.11
CA LEU A 145 5.00 -25.13 -7.59
C LEU A 145 3.50 -25.18 -7.87
N PHE A 146 2.80 -24.05 -7.79
CA PHE A 146 1.41 -23.93 -8.22
C PHE A 146 1.25 -24.26 -9.71
N ASP A 147 2.08 -23.69 -10.58
CA ASP A 147 2.01 -23.94 -12.02
C ASP A 147 2.33 -25.41 -12.36
N LEU A 148 3.30 -26.01 -11.65
CA LEU A 148 3.64 -27.43 -11.79
C LEU A 148 2.48 -28.33 -11.35
N LEU A 149 1.85 -28.04 -10.20
CA LEU A 149 0.70 -28.81 -9.72
C LEU A 149 -0.50 -28.66 -10.64
N LEU A 150 -0.77 -27.44 -11.12
CA LEU A 150 -1.83 -27.16 -12.08
C LEU A 150 -1.60 -27.96 -13.38
N PHE A 151 -0.36 -27.96 -13.87
CA PHE A 151 0.04 -28.78 -15.02
C PHE A 151 -0.23 -30.26 -14.78
N CYS A 152 0.19 -30.83 -13.65
CA CYS A 152 -0.05 -32.23 -13.32
C CYS A 152 -1.54 -32.58 -13.24
N VAL A 153 -2.37 -31.69 -12.70
CA VAL A 153 -3.83 -31.89 -12.63
C VAL A 153 -4.45 -31.90 -14.02
N ILE A 154 -4.02 -31.00 -14.90
CA ILE A 154 -4.52 -30.92 -16.28
C ILE A 154 -4.03 -32.12 -17.11
N ASP A 155 -2.77 -32.52 -16.97
CA ASP A 155 -2.21 -33.69 -17.65
C ASP A 155 -2.95 -34.97 -17.26
N LEU A 156 -3.28 -35.12 -15.98
CA LEU A 156 -4.09 -36.23 -15.48
C LEU A 156 -5.51 -36.25 -16.08
N ALA A 157 -6.09 -35.07 -16.36
CA ALA A 157 -7.43 -34.95 -16.91
C ALA A 157 -7.49 -35.11 -18.44
N CYS A 158 -6.49 -34.61 -19.15
CA CYS A 158 -6.47 -34.57 -20.61
C CYS A 158 -5.76 -35.78 -21.25
N HIS A 159 -4.89 -36.48 -20.51
CA HIS A 159 -4.04 -37.57 -21.00
C HIS A 159 -3.21 -37.20 -22.26
N ASP A 160 -2.99 -35.91 -22.48
CA ASP A 160 -2.19 -35.34 -23.56
C ASP A 160 -1.31 -34.23 -22.98
N PHE A 161 0.00 -34.48 -23.01
CA PHE A 161 1.01 -33.61 -22.44
C PHE A 161 1.07 -32.24 -23.13
N VAL A 162 0.86 -32.20 -24.45
CA VAL A 162 0.94 -30.95 -25.24
C VAL A 162 -0.28 -30.08 -24.95
N LEU A 163 -1.46 -30.70 -24.89
CA LEU A 163 -2.69 -30.00 -24.54
C LEU A 163 -2.63 -29.46 -23.11
N ALA A 164 -2.10 -30.25 -22.17
CA ALA A 164 -1.95 -29.84 -20.78
C ALA A 164 -1.00 -28.65 -20.61
N ALA A 165 0.13 -28.63 -21.33
CA ALA A 165 1.06 -27.52 -21.31
C ALA A 165 0.44 -26.24 -21.89
N ALA A 166 -0.26 -26.35 -23.02
CA ALA A 166 -0.95 -25.23 -23.66
C ALA A 166 -2.03 -24.62 -22.75
N LEU A 167 -2.83 -25.48 -22.09
CA LEU A 167 -3.90 -25.02 -21.20
C LEU A 167 -3.35 -24.37 -19.93
N THR A 168 -2.31 -24.96 -19.33
CA THR A 168 -1.65 -24.39 -18.14
C THR A 168 -1.09 -23.01 -18.44
N LEU A 169 -0.39 -22.85 -19.58
CA LEU A 169 0.11 -21.55 -20.03
C LEU A 169 -1.02 -20.54 -20.29
N CYS A 170 -2.15 -20.99 -20.85
CA CYS A 170 -3.31 -20.13 -21.06
C CYS A 170 -3.87 -19.61 -19.73
N ILE A 171 -4.00 -20.48 -18.73
CA ILE A 171 -4.49 -20.13 -17.39
C ILE A 171 -3.52 -19.15 -16.70
N ASP A 172 -2.21 -19.42 -16.74
CA ASP A 172 -1.20 -18.50 -16.19
C ASP A 172 -1.30 -17.10 -16.82
N LYS A 173 -1.42 -17.03 -18.16
CA LYS A 173 -1.59 -15.74 -18.86
C LYS A 173 -2.87 -15.00 -18.48
N VAL A 174 -3.97 -15.72 -18.27
CA VAL A 174 -5.23 -15.13 -17.79
C VAL A 174 -5.08 -14.57 -16.37
N ILE A 175 -4.44 -15.31 -15.46
CA ILE A 175 -4.19 -14.88 -14.08
C ILE A 175 -3.28 -13.64 -14.08
N GLN A 176 -2.20 -13.64 -14.87
CA GLN A 176 -1.30 -12.49 -15.03
C GLN A 176 -2.05 -11.25 -15.52
N GLY A 177 -2.91 -11.40 -16.55
CA GLY A 177 -3.71 -10.31 -17.08
C GLY A 177 -4.70 -9.76 -16.05
N PHE A 178 -5.41 -10.63 -15.34
CA PHE A 178 -6.33 -10.22 -14.28
C PHE A 178 -5.62 -9.45 -13.16
N ARG A 179 -4.45 -9.95 -12.72
CA ARG A 179 -3.61 -9.29 -11.71
C ARG A 179 -3.18 -7.90 -12.17
N GLN A 180 -2.71 -7.74 -13.41
CA GLN A 180 -2.27 -6.45 -13.93
C GLN A 180 -3.42 -5.44 -13.95
N VAL A 181 -4.59 -5.84 -14.44
CA VAL A 181 -5.77 -4.97 -14.50
C VAL A 181 -6.24 -4.58 -13.10
N LEU A 182 -6.38 -5.53 -12.18
CA LEU A 182 -6.80 -5.25 -10.81
C LEU A 182 -5.76 -4.42 -10.05
N GLY A 183 -4.49 -4.76 -10.19
CA GLY A 183 -3.37 -4.05 -9.58
C GLY A 183 -3.33 -2.60 -10.02
N ARG A 184 -3.41 -2.35 -11.34
CA ARG A 184 -3.45 -0.98 -11.89
C ARG A 184 -4.67 -0.22 -11.38
N ARG A 185 -5.87 -0.78 -11.46
CA ARG A 185 -7.11 -0.12 -10.98
C ARG A 185 -7.05 0.21 -9.49
N ASN A 186 -6.50 -0.70 -8.69
CA ASN A 186 -6.34 -0.49 -7.24
C ASN A 186 -5.30 0.61 -6.96
N LEU A 187 -4.18 0.61 -7.69
CA LEU A 187 -3.12 1.61 -7.55
C LEU A 187 -3.62 3.00 -7.91
N VAL A 188 -4.29 3.17 -9.06
CA VAL A 188 -4.92 4.43 -9.49
C VAL A 188 -5.89 4.95 -8.43
N LYS A 189 -6.78 4.08 -7.94
CA LYS A 189 -7.82 4.47 -6.98
C LYS A 189 -7.26 4.85 -5.61
N LYS A 190 -6.18 4.20 -5.17
CA LYS A 190 -5.58 4.43 -3.84
C LYS A 190 -4.53 5.53 -3.86
N ALA A 191 -3.67 5.56 -4.87
CA ALA A 191 -2.61 6.55 -5.02
C ALA A 191 -3.11 7.88 -5.60
N LEU A 192 -4.34 7.95 -6.13
CA LEU A 192 -4.88 9.13 -6.82
C LEU A 192 -3.98 9.59 -7.98
N VAL A 193 -3.20 8.66 -8.54
CA VAL A 193 -2.34 8.87 -9.70
C VAL A 193 -3.14 8.56 -10.96
N ASP A 194 -2.99 9.38 -12.00
CA ASP A 194 -3.63 9.15 -13.30
C ASP A 194 -3.13 7.84 -13.92
N GLU A 195 -4.04 7.09 -14.55
CA GLU A 195 -3.74 5.81 -15.24
C GLU A 195 -2.62 5.95 -16.27
N ARG A 196 -2.47 7.13 -16.86
CA ARG A 196 -1.44 7.43 -17.87
C ARG A 196 -0.01 7.38 -17.33
N PHE A 197 0.19 7.50 -16.02
CA PHE A 197 1.52 7.40 -15.38
C PHE A 197 1.86 5.98 -14.94
N LEU A 198 0.95 5.02 -15.12
CA LEU A 198 1.14 3.62 -14.76
C LEU A 198 1.21 2.81 -16.07
N TRP A 199 2.41 2.77 -16.63
CA TRP A 199 2.79 1.99 -17.82
C TRP A 199 2.69 0.49 -17.57
#